data_AF-A0A7S3WTN1-F1
#
_entry.id   AF-A0A7S3WTN1-F1
#
_cell.length_a   1.000
_cell.length_b   1.000
_cell.length_c   1.000
_cell.angle_alpha   90.00
_cell.angle_beta   90.00
_cell.angle_gamma   90.00
#
_symmetry.space_group_name_H-M   'P 1'
#
loop_
_entity.id
_entity.type
_entity.pdbx_description
1 polymer ?
#
loop_
_entity_poly.entity_id
_entity_poly.type
_entity_poly.pdbx_seq_one_letter_code
_entity_poly.pdbx_strand_id
1 'polypeptide(L)'
;FNSPTGVAVSPDGSALLVCGADDSLRQVCVSAPPPPPTFAPIVVPPSTLVADLGKACGDPTLPQGMVTFIVGDDEERYEHVTKAILCIRSVFFRTMFGIGMKERDAA
;
A
#
# COMPACT_ATOMS: atom_id res chain seq x y z
N PHE A 1 -8.38 35.72 30.90
CA PHE A 1 -8.11 35.13 32.21
C PHE A 1 -7.06 36.01 32.86
N ASN A 2 -7.48 36.86 33.80
CA ASN A 2 -6.62 37.87 34.40
C ASN A 2 -6.71 37.71 35.92
N SER A 3 -5.58 37.85 36.61
CA SER A 3 -5.50 37.83 38.08
C SER A 3 -6.02 36.51 38.72
N PRO A 4 -5.31 35.38 38.55
CA PRO A 4 -5.63 34.15 39.29
C PRO A 4 -5.48 34.36 40.80
N THR A 5 -6.44 33.89 41.57
CA THR A 5 -6.50 34.07 43.03
C THR A 5 -6.34 32.77 43.81
N GLY A 6 -6.51 31.62 43.16
CA GLY A 6 -6.38 30.32 43.81
C GLY A 6 -6.35 29.15 42.84
N VAL A 7 -5.85 28.01 43.35
CA VAL A 7 -5.73 26.75 42.62
C VAL A 7 -6.11 25.59 43.53
N ALA A 8 -6.78 24.58 42.96
CA ALA A 8 -7.03 23.30 43.61
C ALA A 8 -6.69 22.16 42.65
N VAL A 9 -6.08 21.10 43.20
CA VAL A 9 -5.74 19.88 42.46
C VAL A 9 -6.69 18.78 42.89
N SER A 10 -7.20 17.99 41.95
CA SER A 10 -7.98 16.80 42.29
C SER A 10 -7.10 15.76 43.03
N PRO A 11 -7.64 14.96 43.97
CA PRO A 11 -6.83 13.98 44.72
C PRO A 11 -6.10 12.94 43.86
N ASP A 12 -6.66 12.63 42.69
CA ASP A 12 -6.09 11.73 41.69
C ASP A 12 -5.09 12.43 40.75
N GLY A 13 -4.89 13.74 40.91
CA GLY A 13 -4.01 14.56 40.08
C GLY A 13 -4.46 14.77 38.64
N SER A 14 -5.66 14.32 38.25
CA SER A 14 -6.15 14.35 36.87
C SER A 14 -6.66 15.73 36.42
N ALA A 15 -7.00 16.61 37.35
CA ALA A 15 -7.56 17.92 37.08
C ALA A 15 -6.99 19.02 37.99
N LEU A 16 -6.86 20.21 37.42
CA LEU A 16 -6.55 21.46 38.11
C LEU A 16 -7.72 22.44 37.93
N LEU A 17 -8.20 23.02 39.02
CA LEU A 17 -9.14 24.13 39.01
C LEU A 17 -8.41 25.42 39.35
N VAL A 18 -8.62 26.46 38.55
CA VAL A 18 -8.06 27.79 38.81
C VAL A 18 -9.20 28.80 38.93
N CYS A 19 -9.21 29.57 40.02
CA CYS A 19 -10.15 30.68 40.20
C CYS A 19 -9.52 32.03 39.82
N GLY A 20 -10.31 32.86 39.14
CA GLY A 20 -9.99 34.25 38.85
C GLY A 20 -10.61 35.21 39.87
N ALA A 21 -10.10 36.43 39.91
CA ALA A 21 -10.66 37.52 40.72
C ALA A 21 -12.07 37.97 40.27
N ASP A 22 -12.54 37.51 39.12
CA ASP A 22 -13.82 37.79 38.48
C ASP A 22 -14.86 36.68 38.70
N ASP A 23 -14.69 35.88 39.75
CA ASP A 23 -15.47 34.67 40.04
C ASP A 23 -15.45 33.61 38.92
N SER A 24 -14.49 33.70 37.98
CA SER A 24 -14.33 32.69 36.93
C SER A 24 -13.62 31.44 37.45
N LEU A 25 -14.07 30.27 36.99
CA LEU A 25 -13.41 28.98 37.23
C LEU A 25 -12.98 28.36 35.90
N ARG A 26 -11.77 27.81 35.86
CA ARG A 26 -11.27 27.02 34.73
C ARG A 26 -10.78 25.67 35.21
N GLN A 27 -11.23 24.63 34.52
CA GLN A 27 -10.73 23.28 34.69
C GLN A 27 -9.70 22.97 33.61
N VAL A 28 -8.54 22.47 34.05
CA VAL A 28 -7.46 22.00 33.19
C VAL A 28 -7.31 20.51 33.42
N CYS A 29 -7.39 19.71 32.35
CA CYS A 29 -7.08 18.29 32.40
C CYS A 29 -5.56 18.11 32.40
N VAL A 30 -5.04 17.35 33.36
CA VAL A 30 -3.60 17.09 33.54
C VAL A 30 -3.17 15.77 32.93
N SER A 31 -4.12 14.89 32.56
CA SER A 31 -3.79 13.64 31.89
C SER A 31 -3.15 13.91 30.53
N ALA A 32 -2.02 13.27 30.26
CA ALA A 32 -1.49 13.22 28.90
C ALA A 32 -2.56 12.63 27.97
N PRO A 33 -2.76 13.19 26.76
CA PRO A 33 -3.63 12.56 25.78
C PRO A 33 -3.12 11.12 25.52
N PRO A 34 -4.02 10.17 25.23
CA PRO A 34 -3.60 8.81 24.93
C PRO A 34 -2.53 8.82 23.83
N PRO A 35 -1.52 7.93 23.90
CA PRO A 35 -0.48 7.88 22.88
C PRO A 35 -1.13 7.74 21.50
N PRO A 36 -0.61 8.43 20.46
CA PRO A 36 -1.14 8.28 19.12
C PRO A 36 -1.13 6.79 18.73
N PRO A 37 -2.14 6.31 17.97
CA PRO A 37 -2.14 4.94 17.52
C PRO A 37 -0.81 4.65 16.81
N THR A 38 -0.06 3.69 17.32
CA THR A 38 1.14 3.21 16.64
C THR A 38 0.69 2.55 15.35
N PHE A 39 0.90 3.22 14.23
CA PHE A 39 0.73 2.60 12.93
C PHE A 39 1.58 1.32 12.90
N ALA A 40 0.96 0.19 12.53
CA ALA A 40 1.71 -1.03 12.26
C ALA A 40 2.74 -0.71 11.15
N PRO A 41 3.99 -1.15 11.28
CA PRO A 41 4.98 -0.95 10.22
C PRO A 41 4.46 -1.51 8.89
N ILE A 42 4.58 -0.73 7.81
CA ILE A 42 4.25 -1.23 6.47
C ILE A 42 5.18 -2.41 6.18
N VAL A 43 4.60 -3.60 5.99
CA VAL A 43 5.34 -4.77 5.54
C VAL A 43 5.52 -4.65 4.03
N VAL A 44 6.72 -4.28 3.59
CA VAL A 44 7.08 -4.26 2.17
C VAL A 44 7.44 -5.69 1.76
N PRO A 45 6.70 -6.32 0.82
CA PRO A 45 7.07 -7.64 0.34
C PRO A 45 8.41 -7.59 -0.42
N PRO A 46 9.22 -8.67 -0.39
CA PRO A 46 10.45 -8.74 -1.15
C PRO A 46 10.17 -8.68 -2.66
N SER A 47 11.06 -8.02 -3.39
CA SER A 47 10.96 -7.94 -4.86
C SER A 47 11.06 -9.32 -5.51
N THR A 48 10.27 -9.56 -6.56
CA THR A 48 10.32 -10.81 -7.34
C THR A 48 11.32 -10.76 -8.49
N LEU A 49 11.96 -9.62 -8.75
CA LEU A 49 12.78 -9.38 -9.94
C LEU A 49 13.89 -10.42 -10.14
N VAL A 50 14.62 -10.77 -9.08
CA VAL A 50 15.72 -11.74 -9.15
C VAL A 50 15.22 -13.14 -9.52
N ALA A 51 14.11 -13.57 -8.92
CA ALA A 51 13.49 -14.87 -9.23
C ALA A 51 12.98 -14.92 -10.67
N ASP A 52 12.48 -13.79 -11.16
CA ASP A 52 11.87 -13.68 -12.49
C ASP A 52 12.94 -13.68 -13.57
N LEU A 53 14.03 -12.93 -13.35
CA LEU A 53 15.19 -12.93 -14.23
C LEU A 53 15.91 -14.29 -14.24
N GLY A 54 16.00 -14.96 -13.09
CA GLY A 54 16.56 -16.31 -13.00
C GLY A 54 15.82 -17.31 -13.88
N LYS A 55 14.49 -17.24 -13.92
CA LYS A 55 13.68 -18.06 -14.84
C LYS A 55 13.89 -17.66 -16.30
N ALA A 56 13.99 -16.36 -16.58
CA ALA A 56 14.21 -15.86 -17.94
C ALA A 56 15.54 -16.32 -18.55
N CYS A 57 16.61 -16.35 -17.75
CA CYS A 57 17.96 -16.70 -18.23
C CYS A 57 18.26 -18.22 -18.25
N GLY A 58 17.40 -19.07 -17.69
CA GLY A 58 17.74 -20.48 -17.44
C GLY A 58 16.68 -21.52 -17.81
N ASP A 59 15.47 -21.10 -18.22
CA ASP A 59 14.41 -22.01 -18.61
C ASP A 59 14.30 -22.12 -20.14
N PRO A 60 14.85 -23.18 -20.76
CA PRO A 60 14.82 -23.34 -22.22
C PRO A 60 13.43 -23.68 -22.76
N THR A 61 12.45 -23.97 -21.88
CA THR A 61 11.07 -24.28 -22.29
C THR A 61 10.23 -23.01 -22.52
N LEU A 62 10.78 -21.83 -22.21
CA LEU A 62 10.06 -20.58 -22.39
C LEU A 62 9.85 -20.25 -23.88
N PRO A 63 8.63 -19.88 -24.27
CA PRO A 63 8.35 -19.49 -25.65
C PRO A 63 9.06 -18.18 -25.98
N GLN A 64 9.59 -18.12 -27.20
CA GLN A 64 10.18 -16.92 -27.78
C GLN A 64 9.15 -16.13 -28.60
N GLY A 65 9.45 -14.86 -28.85
CA GLY A 65 8.62 -13.96 -29.65
C GLY A 65 7.73 -13.03 -28.83
N MET A 66 7.06 -12.14 -29.54
CA MET A 66 6.19 -11.11 -28.98
C MET A 66 4.74 -11.35 -29.39
N VAL A 67 3.81 -10.77 -28.64
CA VAL A 67 2.38 -10.73 -28.94
C VAL A 67 1.86 -9.30 -28.78
N THR A 68 0.75 -9.03 -29.44
CA THR A 68 -0.05 -7.82 -29.24
C THR A 68 -1.34 -8.19 -28.52
N PHE A 69 -1.71 -7.43 -27.48
CA PHE A 69 -3.03 -7.52 -26.88
C PHE A 69 -3.91 -6.39 -27.38
N ILE A 70 -5.19 -6.70 -27.58
CA ILE A 70 -6.27 -5.74 -27.77
C ILE A 70 -7.14 -5.85 -26.52
N VAL A 71 -7.28 -4.77 -25.76
CA VAL A 71 -7.90 -4.81 -24.43
C VAL A 71 -9.02 -3.77 -24.34
N GLY A 72 -10.14 -4.17 -23.74
CA GLY A 72 -11.29 -3.31 -23.50
C GLY A 72 -12.11 -3.00 -24.76
N ASP A 73 -13.18 -2.25 -24.55
CA ASP A 73 -14.12 -1.89 -25.63
C ASP A 73 -13.53 -0.86 -26.61
N ASP A 74 -12.54 -0.09 -26.15
CA ASP A 74 -11.83 0.92 -26.97
C ASP A 74 -10.72 0.30 -27.85
N GLU A 75 -10.61 -1.04 -27.87
CA GLU A 75 -9.60 -1.79 -28.64
C GLU A 75 -8.15 -1.32 -28.41
N GLU A 76 -7.79 -0.99 -27.17
CA GLU A 76 -6.46 -0.49 -26.86
C GLU A 76 -5.39 -1.53 -27.17
N ARG A 77 -4.39 -1.14 -27.97
CA ARG A 77 -3.32 -2.03 -28.45
C ARG A 77 -2.08 -1.95 -27.56
N TYR A 78 -1.70 -3.09 -27.00
CA TYR A 78 -0.46 -3.30 -26.27
C TYR A 78 0.47 -4.17 -27.12
N GLU A 79 1.34 -3.51 -27.87
CA GLU A 79 2.27 -4.17 -28.79
C GLU A 79 3.57 -4.58 -28.09
N HIS A 80 4.35 -5.44 -28.76
CA HIS A 80 5.69 -5.85 -28.33
C HIS A 80 5.76 -6.54 -26.95
N VAL A 81 4.68 -7.20 -26.52
CA VAL A 81 4.65 -7.90 -25.22
C VAL A 81 5.34 -9.26 -25.34
N THR A 82 6.35 -9.52 -24.50
CA THR A 82 7.16 -10.75 -24.60
C THR A 82 6.44 -11.97 -24.03
N LYS A 83 6.33 -13.05 -24.83
CA LYS A 83 5.73 -14.33 -24.38
C LYS A 83 6.44 -14.93 -23.16
N ALA A 84 7.77 -14.85 -23.12
CA ALA A 84 8.57 -15.36 -22.01
C ALA A 84 8.21 -14.71 -20.66
N ILE A 85 8.11 -13.36 -20.61
CA ILE A 85 7.75 -12.64 -19.38
C ILE A 85 6.35 -13.03 -18.90
N LEU A 86 5.40 -13.12 -19.83
CA LEU A 86 4.03 -13.56 -19.53
C LEU A 86 4.02 -14.96 -18.92
N CYS A 87 4.77 -15.91 -19.49
CA CYS A 87 4.86 -17.29 -19.01
C CYS A 87 5.53 -17.43 -17.64
N ILE A 88 6.55 -16.59 -17.36
CA ILE A 88 7.25 -16.59 -16.07
C ILE A 88 6.31 -16.14 -14.95
N ARG A 89 5.40 -15.20 -15.26
CA ARG A 89 4.51 -14.55 -14.29
C ARG A 89 3.09 -15.13 -14.24
N SER A 90 2.70 -15.95 -15.21
CA SER A 90 1.34 -16.45 -15.32
C SER A 90 1.29 -17.88 -15.84
N VAL A 91 0.75 -18.78 -15.02
CA VAL A 91 0.44 -20.16 -15.43
C VAL A 91 -0.61 -20.19 -16.54
N PHE A 92 -1.50 -19.20 -16.59
CA PHE A 92 -2.48 -19.09 -17.67
C PHE A 92 -1.80 -18.91 -19.02
N PHE A 93 -0.91 -17.93 -19.15
CA PHE A 93 -0.20 -17.70 -20.41
C PHE A 93 0.74 -18.85 -20.76
N ARG A 94 1.36 -19.48 -19.75
CA ARG A 94 2.19 -20.67 -19.98
C ARG A 94 1.36 -21.82 -20.57
N THR A 95 0.19 -22.10 -20.03
CA THR A 95 -0.73 -23.12 -20.57
C THR A 95 -1.25 -22.70 -21.95
N MET A 96 -1.72 -21.48 -22.10
CA MET A 96 -2.28 -20.95 -23.35
C MET A 96 -1.29 -21.05 -24.52
N PHE A 97 -0.04 -20.63 -24.33
CA PHE A 97 0.98 -20.76 -25.37
C PHE A 97 1.43 -22.21 -25.57
N GLY A 98 1.47 -23.03 -24.50
CA GLY A 98 1.88 -24.43 -24.56
C GLY A 98 0.92 -25.34 -25.33
N ILE A 99 -0.39 -25.06 -25.34
CA ILE A 99 -1.40 -25.85 -26.07
C ILE A 99 -1.60 -25.39 -27.53
N GLY A 100 -0.78 -24.45 -28.02
CA GLY A 100 -0.85 -23.99 -29.41
C GLY A 100 -2.02 -23.03 -29.68
N MET A 101 -2.02 -21.87 -29.02
CA MET A 101 -2.96 -20.78 -29.33
C MET A 101 -2.88 -20.39 -30.82
N LYS A 102 -4.04 -20.25 -31.45
CA LYS A 102 -4.14 -19.69 -32.80
C LYS A 102 -4.06 -18.17 -32.75
N GLU A 103 -2.91 -17.63 -33.12
CA GLU A 103 -2.72 -16.19 -33.29
C GLU A 103 -3.47 -15.74 -34.55
N ARG A 104 -4.17 -14.60 -34.48
CA ARG A 104 -4.60 -13.92 -35.69
C ARG A 104 -3.41 -13.13 -36.22
N ASP A 105 -3.27 -13.08 -37.54
CA ASP A 105 -2.35 -12.15 -38.17
C ASP A 105 -2.74 -10.72 -37.75
N ALA A 106 -1.75 -9.94 -37.32
CA ALA A 106 -1.94 -8.53 -37.05
C ALA A 106 -2.19 -7.83 -38.40
N ALA A 107 -3.40 -7.28 -38.57
CA ALA A 107 -3.76 -6.43 -39.71
C ALA A 107 -3.25 -5.00 -39.51
#